data_AF-A0A177NWW7-F1
#
_entry.id   AF-A0A177NWW7-F1
#
_cell.length_a   1.000
_cell.length_b   1.000
_cell.length_c   1.000
_cell.angle_alpha   90.00
_cell.angle_beta   90.00
_cell.angle_gamma   90.00
#
_symmetry.space_group_name_H-M   'P 1'
#
loop_
_entity.id
_entity.type
_entity.pdbx_description
1 polymer ?
#
loop_
_entity_poly.entity_id
_entity_poly.type
_entity_poly.pdbx_seq_one_letter_code
_entity_poly.pdbx_strand_id
1 'polypeptide(L)'
;MLNEFDCPSCKHSLVRRKNRYGYFWGCRNYPDCQMILPDEQGKPGKRRQKPQSTGETCPECGQGERIERTIRKGQRRGQTFIGCSRFPACTYTEFV
;
A
#
# COMPACT_ATOMS: atom_id res chain seq x y z
N MET A 1 15.01 -5.11 27.43
CA MET A 1 14.10 -4.06 26.91
C MET A 1 14.07 -4.20 25.40
N LEU A 2 13.03 -4.82 24.85
CA LEU A 2 13.02 -5.29 23.46
C LEU A 2 12.35 -4.25 22.54
N ASN A 3 13.17 -3.58 21.75
CA ASN A 3 12.72 -2.96 20.52
C ASN A 3 12.73 -4.04 19.43
N GLU A 4 11.62 -4.79 19.31
CA GLU A 4 11.55 -6.00 18.48
C GLU A 4 11.41 -5.74 16.97
N PHE A 5 11.14 -4.50 16.54
CA PHE A 5 10.84 -4.23 15.14
C PHE A 5 11.63 -3.05 14.57
N ASP A 6 12.37 -3.31 13.51
CA ASP A 6 13.14 -2.30 12.78
C ASP A 6 12.31 -1.65 11.67
N CYS A 7 12.51 -0.36 11.49
CA CYS A 7 11.89 0.39 10.42
C CYS A 7 12.57 0.07 9.08
N PRO A 8 11.83 -0.29 8.02
CA PRO A 8 12.44 -0.61 6.73
C PRO A 8 12.97 0.62 5.97
N SER A 9 12.72 1.85 6.46
CA SER A 9 13.24 3.09 5.86
C SER A 9 14.50 3.60 6.58
N CYS A 10 14.50 3.57 7.92
CA CYS A 10 15.53 4.21 8.76
C CYS A 10 16.39 3.19 9.53
N LYS A 11 16.02 1.90 9.56
CA LYS A 11 16.56 0.84 10.43
C LYS A 11 16.54 1.12 11.95
N HIS A 12 15.97 2.25 12.38
CA HIS A 12 15.69 2.47 13.79
C HIS A 12 14.45 1.70 14.24
N SER A 13 14.35 1.52 15.54
CA SER A 13 13.22 0.83 16.15
C SER A 13 11.89 1.53 15.91
N LEU A 14 10.87 0.73 15.65
CA LEU A 14 9.48 1.14 15.53
C LEU A 14 8.84 1.17 16.92
N VAL A 15 8.01 2.18 17.15
CA VAL A 15 7.25 2.36 18.39
C VAL A 15 5.78 2.25 18.08
N ARG A 16 5.08 1.37 18.82
CA ARG A 16 3.63 1.25 18.76
C ARG A 16 2.99 2.47 19.44
N ARG A 17 2.15 3.20 18.69
CA ARG A 17 1.43 4.40 19.14
C ARG A 17 -0.06 4.21 18.88
N LYS A 18 -0.90 4.90 19.66
CA LYS A 18 -2.36 4.88 19.51
C LYS A 18 -2.84 6.21 18.96
N ASN A 19 -3.78 6.18 18.02
CA ASN A 19 -4.55 7.34 17.57
C ASN A 19 -6.07 7.06 17.66
N ARG A 20 -6.89 8.02 17.22
CA ARG A 20 -8.37 7.88 17.18
C ARG A 20 -8.89 6.74 16.31
N TYR A 21 -8.08 6.24 15.37
CA TYR A 21 -8.44 5.19 14.41
C TYR A 21 -7.88 3.81 14.78
N GLY A 22 -7.04 3.71 15.83
CA GLY A 22 -6.45 2.46 16.29
C GLY A 22 -4.96 2.59 16.63
N TYR A 23 -4.27 1.45 16.68
CA TYR A 23 -2.83 1.40 16.88
C TYR A 23 -2.09 1.48 15.54
N PHE A 24 -0.91 2.09 15.56
CA PHE A 24 0.00 2.15 14.43
C PHE A 24 1.45 2.12 14.93
N TRP A 25 2.37 1.71 14.07
CA TRP A 25 3.80 1.66 14.37
C TRP A 25 4.51 2.80 13.64
N GLY A 26 5.24 3.65 14.35
CA GLY A 26 6.03 4.74 13.76
C GLY A 26 7.54 4.62 14.04
N CYS A 27 8.41 5.10 13.15
CA CYS A 27 9.87 5.15 13.43
C CYS A 27 10.10 6.04 14.66
N ARG A 28 10.98 5.60 15.59
CA ARG A 28 11.37 6.41 16.76
C ARG A 28 12.04 7.72 16.37
N ASN A 29 12.70 7.74 15.21
CA ASN A 29 13.44 8.87 14.67
C ASN A 29 12.55 9.88 13.91
N TYR A 30 11.35 10.17 14.41
CA TYR A 30 10.50 11.24 13.87
C TYR A 30 10.98 12.59 14.45
N PRO A 31 11.15 13.68 13.66
CA PRO A 31 10.58 13.92 12.33
C PRO A 31 11.40 13.43 11.12
N ASP A 32 12.66 13.05 11.27
CA ASP A 32 13.56 12.63 10.18
C ASP A 32 13.06 11.40 9.39
N CYS A 33 12.33 10.50 10.05
CA CYS A 33 11.68 9.37 9.42
C CYS A 33 10.18 9.35 9.73
N GLN A 34 9.37 9.71 8.73
CA GLN A 34 7.91 9.72 8.80
C GLN A 34 7.27 8.37 8.47
N MET A 35 8.03 7.27 8.60
CA MET A 35 7.53 5.95 8.29
C MET A 35 6.46 5.52 9.30
N ILE A 36 5.30 5.13 8.77
CA ILE A 36 4.18 4.58 9.53
C ILE A 36 3.76 3.23 8.96
N LEU A 37 3.51 2.27 9.83
CA LEU A 37 3.03 0.94 9.52
C LEU A 37 1.73 0.67 10.29
N PRO A 38 0.75 -0.01 9.68
CA PRO A 38 -0.46 -0.39 10.39
C PRO A 38 -0.13 -1.40 11.50
N ASP A 39 -0.93 -1.46 12.55
CA ASP A 39 -0.84 -2.54 13.54
C ASP A 39 -1.59 -3.78 13.01
N GLU A 40 -0.88 -4.89 12.85
CA GLU A 40 -1.43 -6.20 12.54
C GLU A 40 -1.26 -7.10 13.77
N GLN A 41 -2.28 -7.11 14.64
CA GLN A 41 -2.31 -7.93 15.88
C GLN A 41 -1.11 -7.68 16.81
N GLY A 42 -0.75 -6.41 17.02
CA GLY A 42 0.39 -6.05 17.88
C GLY A 42 1.76 -6.19 17.22
N LYS A 43 1.82 -6.37 15.89
CA LYS A 43 3.06 -6.33 15.10
C LYS A 43 2.96 -5.25 14.01
N PRO A 44 4.07 -4.64 13.58
CA PRO A 44 4.06 -3.73 12.45
C PRO A 44 3.73 -4.51 11.18
N GLY A 45 2.58 -4.19 10.60
CA GLY A 45 2.12 -4.76 9.35
C GLY A 45 2.84 -4.20 8.13
N LYS A 46 2.52 -4.74 6.96
CA LYS A 46 3.09 -4.26 5.70
C LYS A 46 2.52 -2.89 5.33
N ARG A 47 3.37 -1.99 4.84
CA ARG A 47 2.92 -0.70 4.28
C ARG A 47 1.95 -0.99 3.14
N ARG A 48 0.77 -0.34 3.14
CA ARG A 48 -0.15 -0.39 2.00
C ARG A 48 0.59 0.18 0.79
N GLN A 49 0.95 -0.68 -0.15
CA GLN A 49 1.47 -0.21 -1.43
C GLN A 49 0.37 0.59 -2.11
N LYS A 50 0.72 1.80 -2.57
CA LYS A 50 -0.16 2.53 -3.48
C LYS A 50 -0.26 1.70 -4.77
N PRO A 51 -1.43 1.67 -5.44
CA PRO A 51 -1.54 1.06 -6.77
C PRO A 51 -0.40 1.61 -7.65
N GLN A 52 0.46 0.74 -8.17
CA GLN A 52 1.52 1.19 -9.06
C GLN A 52 0.91 1.40 -10.44
N SER A 53 1.15 2.58 -11.01
CA SER A 53 0.96 2.80 -12.44
C SER A 53 2.01 1.97 -13.17
N THR A 54 1.58 1.15 -14.13
CA THR A 54 2.46 0.40 -15.02
C THR A 54 3.28 1.35 -15.90
N GLY A 55 2.91 2.63 -15.97
CA GLY A 55 3.55 3.66 -16.79
C GLY A 55 3.17 3.57 -18.27
N GLU A 56 2.35 2.59 -18.62
CA GLU A 56 1.85 2.36 -19.96
C GLU A 56 0.48 3.01 -20.16
N THR A 57 0.27 3.58 -21.34
CA THR A 57 -1.02 4.10 -21.75
C THR A 57 -2.01 2.96 -21.98
N CYS A 58 -3.27 3.19 -21.64
CA CYS A 58 -4.34 2.22 -21.83
C CYS A 58 -4.59 2.02 -23.35
N PRO A 59 -4.55 0.78 -23.87
CA PRO A 59 -4.72 0.51 -25.30
C PRO A 59 -6.16 0.75 -25.78
N GLU A 60 -7.15 0.73 -24.90
CA GLU A 60 -8.56 0.91 -25.27
C GLU A 60 -8.93 2.39 -25.47
N CYS A 61 -8.46 3.29 -24.59
CA CYS A 61 -8.80 4.72 -24.66
C CYS A 61 -7.66 5.63 -25.10
N GLY A 62 -6.40 5.16 -25.11
CA GLY A 62 -5.22 5.93 -25.49
C GLY A 62 -4.87 7.11 -24.57
N GLN A 63 -5.73 7.45 -23.59
CA GLN A 63 -5.61 8.63 -22.74
C GLN A 63 -5.46 8.30 -21.25
N GLY A 64 -5.93 7.13 -20.81
CA GLY A 64 -5.79 6.67 -19.44
C GLY A 64 -4.48 5.90 -19.24
N GLU A 65 -4.07 5.73 -17.99
CA GLU A 65 -2.89 4.94 -17.62
C GLU A 65 -3.33 3.55 -17.17
N ARG A 66 -2.49 2.55 -17.46
CA ARG A 66 -2.60 1.20 -16.90
C ARG A 66 -2.14 1.26 -15.44
N ILE A 67 -3.06 0.96 -14.53
CA ILE A 67 -2.79 0.92 -13.10
C ILE A 67 -3.03 -0.48 -12.56
N GLU A 68 -2.02 -1.03 -11.89
CA GLU A 68 -2.12 -2.32 -11.24
C GLU A 68 -2.83 -2.18 -9.90
N ARG A 69 -3.87 -2.98 -9.70
CA ARG A 69 -4.70 -3.00 -8.50
C ARG A 69 -4.76 -4.43 -7.97
N THR A 70 -4.64 -4.58 -6.66
CA THR A 70 -4.82 -5.89 -6.00
C THR A 70 -6.26 -6.06 -5.53
N ILE A 71 -6.86 -7.21 -5.85
CA ILE A 71 -8.20 -7.58 -5.39
C ILE A 71 -8.16 -7.83 -3.88
N ARG A 72 -8.97 -7.08 -3.13
CA ARG A 72 -9.02 -7.16 -1.66
C ARG A 72 -10.16 -8.02 -1.12
N LYS A 73 -11.18 -8.29 -1.93
CA LYS A 73 -12.42 -8.96 -1.53
C LYS A 73 -12.80 -10.02 -2.58
N GLY A 74 -13.44 -11.10 -2.13
CA GLY A 74 -13.89 -12.19 -2.99
C GLY A 74 -12.88 -13.32 -3.13
N GLN A 75 -13.19 -14.30 -3.98
CA GLN A 75 -12.41 -15.53 -4.16
C GLN A 75 -11.01 -15.27 -4.75
N ARG A 76 -10.84 -14.22 -5.56
CA ARG A 76 -9.56 -13.83 -6.17
C ARG A 76 -8.73 -12.87 -5.31
N ARG A 77 -8.95 -12.86 -3.99
CA ARG A 77 -8.21 -11.99 -3.06
C ARG A 77 -6.70 -12.23 -3.19
N GLY A 78 -5.95 -11.15 -3.37
CA GLY A 78 -4.50 -11.19 -3.56
C GLY A 78 -4.05 -11.22 -5.02
N GLN A 79 -4.94 -11.49 -5.98
CA GLN A 79 -4.60 -11.34 -7.40
C GLN A 79 -4.52 -9.86 -7.78
N THR A 80 -3.59 -9.58 -8.69
CA THR A 80 -3.39 -8.27 -9.31
C THR A 80 -4.13 -8.22 -10.65
N PHE A 81 -4.68 -7.05 -10.96
CA PHE A 81 -5.26 -6.77 -12.25
C PHE A 81 -4.89 -5.36 -12.67
N ILE A 82 -4.65 -5.18 -13.96
CA ILE A 82 -4.48 -3.89 -14.60
C ILE A 82 -5.86 -3.34 -14.94
N GLY A 83 -6.16 -2.14 -14.47
CA GLY A 83 -7.34 -1.38 -14.88
C GLY A 83 -6.95 -0.04 -15.50
N CYS A 84 -7.87 0.57 -16.24
CA CYS A 84 -7.68 1.94 -16.70
C CYS A 84 -7.87 2.96 -15.55
N SER A 85 -7.04 4.01 -15.51
CA SER A 85 -7.19 5.13 -14.57
C SER A 85 -8.48 5.95 -14.77
N ARG A 86 -9.07 5.91 -15.97
CA ARG A 86 -10.27 6.69 -16.34
C ARG A 86 -11.61 5.99 -16.08
N PHE A 87 -11.63 4.87 -15.37
CA PHE A 87 -12.89 4.23 -14.98
C PHE A 87 -13.82 5.22 -14.23
N PRO A 88 -15.10 5.39 -14.61
CA PRO A 88 -15.93 4.52 -15.47
C PRO A 88 -15.93 4.84 -16.97
N ALA A 89 -15.22 5.88 -17.42
CA ALA A 89 -15.20 6.28 -18.85
C ALA A 89 -14.43 5.28 -19.74
N CYS A 90 -13.56 4.46 -19.16
CA CYS A 90 -12.89 3.35 -19.84
C CYS A 90 -12.95 2.13 -18.91
N THR A 91 -13.44 1.01 -19.44
CA THR A 91 -13.72 -0.23 -18.67
C THR A 91 -12.64 -1.30 -18.86
N TYR A 92 -11.58 -0.99 -19.61
CA TYR A 92 -10.43 -1.85 -19.82
C TYR A 92 -9.90 -2.46 -18.51
N THR A 93 -9.84 -3.79 -18.48
CA THR A 93 -9.38 -4.59 -17.35
C THR A 93 -8.64 -5.82 -17.87
N GLU A 94 -7.42 -6.07 -17.38
CA GLU A 94 -6.58 -7.22 -17.72
C GLU A 94 -6.04 -7.85 -16.43
N PHE A 95 -6.09 -9.18 -16.30
CA PHE A 95 -5.55 -9.87 -15.13
C PHE A 95 -4.09 -10.24 -15.37
N VAL A 96 -3.23 -10.03 -14.36
CA VAL A 96 -1.79 -10.34 -14.39
C VAL A 96 -1.49 -11.52 -13.49
#